data_AF-A0A6M3LA73-F1
#
_entry.id   AF-A0A6M3LA73-F1
#
_cell.length_a   1.000
_cell.length_b   1.000
_cell.length_c   1.000
_cell.angle_alpha   90.00
_cell.angle_beta   90.00
_cell.angle_gamma   90.00
#
_symmetry.space_group_name_H-M   'P 1'
#
loop_
_entity.id
_entity.type
_entity.pdbx_description
1 polymer ?
#
loop_
_entity_poly.entity_id
_entity_poly.type
_entity_poly.pdbx_seq_one_letter_code
_entity_poly.pdbx_strand_id
1 'polypeptide(L)'
;MGDRGYDATKATGMGVILWNPTNEDLPMQYAGRSFTLLSGEKQEVNEKCANHVLNSFGPRGLTFLKYGDEEKTIGLEGIARNKEFKKRQVSLYNQMNEQRKLSRMGYLPATQKVKEYALELGVELIEPYSLKDEEKSAIAKSTVENEVLKAKLENQEKEMAEMKAMMKQFIESQKIPSDTDDKPERPKERPNWKKT
;
A
#
# COMPACT_ATOMS: atom_id res chain seq x y z
N MET A 1 -7.44 -15.49 46.12
CA MET A 1 -6.26 -16.38 46.14
C MET A 1 -5.59 -16.25 44.79
N GLY A 2 -4.45 -15.57 44.74
CA GLY A 2 -3.74 -15.30 43.49
C GLY A 2 -3.12 -16.58 42.94
N ASP A 3 -3.43 -16.87 41.69
CA ASP A 3 -2.85 -17.94 40.89
C ASP A 3 -1.32 -17.79 40.87
N ARG A 4 -0.61 -18.60 41.66
CA ARG A 4 0.85 -18.70 41.59
C ARG A 4 1.18 -19.56 40.38
N GLY A 5 0.89 -19.02 39.19
CA GLY A 5 1.23 -19.63 37.92
C GLY A 5 2.73 -19.86 37.86
N TYR A 6 3.15 -21.12 37.88
CA TYR A 6 4.55 -21.53 37.75
C TYR A 6 5.17 -20.89 36.51
N ASP A 7 6.06 -19.92 36.67
CA ASP A 7 6.69 -19.29 35.51
C ASP A 7 7.74 -20.21 34.91
N ALA A 8 7.33 -21.03 33.93
CA ALA A 8 8.21 -21.96 33.23
C ALA A 8 9.40 -21.27 32.54
N THR A 9 9.30 -19.96 32.27
CA THR A 9 10.42 -19.17 31.74
C THR A 9 11.45 -18.82 32.83
N LYS A 10 11.06 -18.82 34.10
CA LYS A 10 11.91 -18.51 35.28
C LYS A 10 12.08 -19.70 36.23
N ALA A 11 11.72 -20.90 35.79
CA ALA A 11 11.84 -22.12 36.58
C ALA A 11 13.27 -22.31 37.10
N THR A 12 13.40 -22.78 38.34
CA THR A 12 14.65 -23.01 39.10
C THR A 12 15.81 -23.54 38.24
N GLY A 13 16.88 -22.73 38.13
CA GLY A 13 18.12 -22.98 37.37
C GLY A 13 18.94 -21.69 37.26
N MET A 14 20.14 -21.74 36.65
CA MET A 14 20.90 -20.52 36.32
C MET A 14 20.13 -19.71 35.26
N GLY A 15 19.86 -18.44 35.57
CA GLY A 15 19.25 -17.51 34.63
C GLY A 15 20.21 -17.14 33.50
N VAL A 16 19.73 -17.21 32.26
CA VAL A 16 20.45 -16.79 31.07
C VAL A 16 19.79 -15.54 30.52
N ILE A 17 20.59 -14.52 30.22
CA ILE A 17 20.09 -13.27 29.64
C ILE A 17 20.09 -13.44 28.12
N LEU A 18 18.90 -13.48 27.54
CA LEU A 18 18.72 -13.33 26.09
C LEU A 18 18.65 -11.84 25.75
N TRP A 19 19.27 -11.48 24.63
CA TRP A 19 19.25 -10.13 24.11
C TRP A 19 18.91 -10.13 22.63
N ASN A 20 17.97 -9.26 22.26
CA ASN A 20 17.61 -8.97 20.89
C ASN A 20 18.25 -7.64 20.44
N PRO A 21 19.43 -7.65 19.80
CA PRO A 21 20.06 -6.44 19.27
C PRO A 21 19.44 -5.95 17.95
N THR A 22 18.41 -6.63 17.44
CA THR A 22 17.90 -6.43 16.08
C THR A 22 16.67 -5.52 16.05
N ASN A 23 16.29 -5.05 14.86
CA ASN A 23 15.15 -4.16 14.65
C ASN A 23 13.79 -4.89 14.57
N GLU A 24 13.73 -6.16 14.92
CA GLU A 24 12.52 -6.99 14.80
C GLU A 24 12.05 -7.50 16.15
N ASP A 25 10.74 -7.55 16.33
CA ASP A 25 10.15 -8.25 17.45
C ASP A 25 10.17 -9.76 17.19
N LEU A 26 10.63 -10.50 18.19
CA LEU A 26 10.77 -11.95 18.11
C LEU A 26 9.65 -12.61 18.92
N PRO A 27 8.55 -13.06 18.27
CA PRO A 27 7.53 -13.85 18.94
C PRO A 27 8.07 -15.25 19.17
N MET A 28 8.17 -15.64 20.42
CA MET A 28 8.81 -16.88 20.87
C MET A 28 7.81 -17.71 21.68
N GLN A 29 8.00 -19.02 21.64
CA GLN A 29 7.17 -19.95 22.39
C GLN A 29 8.05 -20.98 23.08
N TYR A 30 7.79 -21.22 24.36
CA TYR A 30 8.45 -22.28 25.11
C TYR A 30 7.48 -22.91 26.10
N ALA A 31 7.42 -24.25 26.13
CA ALA A 31 6.57 -25.01 27.06
C ALA A 31 5.10 -24.54 27.12
N GLY A 32 4.51 -24.22 25.96
CA GLY A 32 3.11 -23.77 25.86
C GLY A 32 2.88 -22.30 26.23
N ARG A 33 3.94 -21.53 26.55
CA ARG A 33 3.85 -20.09 26.81
C ARG A 33 4.42 -19.30 25.64
N SER A 34 3.67 -18.30 25.20
CA SER A 34 4.10 -17.36 24.17
C SER A 34 4.55 -16.05 24.82
N PHE A 35 5.69 -15.53 24.39
CA PHE A 35 6.20 -14.24 24.81
C PHE A 35 6.93 -13.60 23.63
N THR A 36 7.04 -12.27 23.64
CA THR A 36 7.69 -11.53 22.57
C THR A 36 8.85 -10.75 23.18
N LEU A 37 10.05 -10.90 22.61
CA LEU A 37 11.19 -10.05 22.98
C LEU A 37 11.28 -8.94 21.95
N LEU A 38 11.08 -7.70 22.41
CA LEU A 38 11.06 -6.54 21.52
C LEU A 38 12.49 -6.21 21.07
N SER A 39 12.57 -5.39 20.03
CA SER A 39 13.81 -4.80 19.53
C SER A 39 14.60 -4.10 20.66
N GLY A 40 15.87 -4.44 20.83
CA GLY A 40 16.77 -3.87 21.82
C GLY A 40 16.63 -4.44 23.24
N GLU A 41 15.60 -5.24 23.52
CA GLU A 41 15.30 -5.69 24.87
C GLU A 41 16.10 -6.93 25.31
N LYS A 42 16.27 -7.02 26.62
CA LYS A 42 16.91 -8.16 27.31
C LYS A 42 15.87 -8.85 28.18
N GLN A 43 15.90 -10.18 28.18
CA GLN A 43 15.03 -10.97 29.03
C GLN A 43 15.80 -12.12 29.66
N GLU A 44 15.66 -12.25 30.97
CA GLU A 44 16.18 -13.40 31.71
C GLU A 44 15.22 -14.58 31.56
N VAL A 45 15.76 -15.70 31.11
CA VAL A 45 15.04 -16.96 30.97
C VAL A 45 15.89 -18.12 31.51
N ASN A 46 15.25 -19.24 31.83
CA ASN A 46 15.93 -20.49 32.17
C ASN A 46 16.77 -20.97 30.97
N GLU A 47 17.94 -21.54 31.25
CA GLU A 47 18.83 -22.19 30.28
C GLU A 47 18.12 -23.09 29.25
N LYS A 48 17.15 -23.92 29.67
CA LYS A 48 16.41 -24.78 28.73
C LYS A 48 15.57 -23.98 27.73
N CYS A 49 14.97 -22.89 28.20
CA CYS A 49 14.23 -21.96 27.36
C CYS A 49 15.20 -21.23 26.42
N ALA A 50 16.32 -20.72 26.95
CA ALA A 50 17.35 -20.05 26.16
C ALA A 50 17.85 -20.93 25.02
N ASN A 51 18.23 -22.17 25.29
CA ASN A 51 18.75 -23.08 24.26
C ASN A 51 17.71 -23.39 23.18
N HIS A 52 16.44 -23.61 23.56
CA HIS A 52 15.37 -23.82 22.59
C HIS A 52 15.18 -22.60 21.67
N VAL A 53 15.09 -21.43 22.29
CA VAL A 53 14.81 -20.18 21.60
C VAL A 53 16.00 -19.74 20.73
N LEU A 54 17.23 -19.89 21.21
CA LEU A 54 18.46 -19.60 20.45
C LEU A 54 18.59 -20.51 19.22
N ASN A 55 18.15 -21.76 19.28
CA ASN A 55 18.15 -22.63 18.10
C ASN A 55 17.16 -22.14 17.02
N SER A 56 16.00 -21.62 17.42
CA SER A 56 15.00 -21.13 16.48
C SER A 56 15.29 -19.71 15.96
N PHE A 57 15.76 -18.81 16.83
CA PHE A 57 15.90 -17.38 16.54
C PHE A 57 17.35 -16.88 16.51
N GLY A 58 18.33 -17.72 16.84
CA GLY A 58 19.76 -17.39 16.74
C GLY A 58 20.18 -16.95 15.33
N PRO A 59 19.74 -17.63 14.25
CA PRO A 59 19.99 -17.15 12.88
C PRO A 59 19.37 -15.78 12.60
N ARG A 60 18.26 -15.43 13.26
CA ARG A 60 17.60 -14.12 13.16
C ARG A 60 18.29 -13.03 14.00
N GLY A 61 19.45 -13.32 14.58
CA GLY A 61 20.27 -12.36 15.32
C GLY A 61 20.06 -12.36 16.83
N LEU A 62 19.24 -13.27 17.37
CA LEU A 62 19.14 -13.42 18.83
C LEU A 62 20.48 -13.86 19.43
N THR A 63 20.83 -13.25 20.56
CA THR A 63 22.08 -13.49 21.28
C THR A 63 21.81 -13.84 22.74
N PHE A 64 22.71 -14.60 23.35
CA PHE A 64 22.80 -14.69 24.80
C PHE A 64 23.92 -13.76 25.27
N LEU A 65 23.79 -13.23 26.49
CA LEU A 65 24.84 -12.45 27.14
C LEU A 65 25.42 -13.24 28.31
N LYS A 66 26.75 -13.41 28.33
CA LYS A 66 27.51 -13.95 29.46
C LYS A 66 28.15 -12.82 30.26
N TYR A 67 28.50 -13.12 31.51
CA TYR A 67 29.22 -12.18 32.36
C TYR A 67 30.60 -11.88 31.76
N GLY A 68 30.89 -10.59 31.55
CA GLY A 68 32.15 -10.13 30.94
C GLY A 68 32.08 -9.93 29.42
N ASP A 69 30.95 -10.18 28.78
CA ASP A 69 30.78 -9.93 27.36
C ASP A 69 30.70 -8.43 27.04
N GLU A 70 31.32 -8.04 25.93
CA GLU A 70 31.15 -6.69 25.37
C GLU A 70 29.84 -6.61 24.57
N GLU A 71 28.83 -5.97 25.14
CA GLU A 71 27.50 -5.87 24.50
C GLU A 71 27.57 -5.25 23.09
N LYS A 72 28.48 -4.30 22.88
CA LYS A 72 28.63 -3.65 21.58
C LYS A 72 29.04 -4.62 20.47
N THR A 73 30.00 -5.50 20.74
CA THR A 73 30.52 -6.43 19.72
C THR A 73 29.49 -7.51 19.41
N ILE A 74 28.90 -8.10 20.45
CA ILE A 74 27.82 -9.10 20.31
C ILE A 74 26.61 -8.53 19.58
N GLY A 75 26.28 -7.25 19.84
CA GLY A 75 25.18 -6.56 19.18
C GLY A 75 25.42 -6.43 17.68
N LEU A 76 26.62 -5.98 17.31
CA LEU A 76 27.02 -5.86 15.91
C LEU A 76 27.02 -7.22 15.19
N GLU A 77 27.50 -8.28 15.84
CA GLU A 77 27.44 -9.64 15.31
C GLU A 77 26.00 -10.15 15.16
N GLY A 78 25.13 -9.87 16.13
CA GLY A 78 23.70 -10.20 16.07
C GLY A 78 23.01 -9.50 14.90
N ILE A 79 23.26 -8.21 14.71
CA ILE A 79 22.74 -7.42 13.58
C ILE A 79 23.27 -7.95 12.25
N ALA A 80 24.56 -8.27 12.17
CA ALA A 80 25.18 -8.84 10.97
C ALA A 80 24.54 -10.20 10.60
N ARG A 81 24.33 -11.09 11.59
CA ARG A 81 23.64 -12.37 11.39
C ARG A 81 22.20 -12.18 10.92
N ASN A 82 21.46 -11.22 11.50
CA ASN A 82 20.11 -10.90 11.04
C ASN A 82 20.12 -10.44 9.57
N LYS A 83 21.02 -9.51 9.21
CA LYS A 83 21.16 -9.06 7.82
C LYS A 83 21.45 -10.22 6.86
N GLU A 84 22.33 -11.14 7.24
CA GLU A 84 22.62 -12.34 6.44
C GLU A 84 21.40 -13.25 6.32
N PHE A 85 20.66 -13.46 7.41
CA PHE A 85 19.43 -14.23 7.41
C PHE A 85 18.39 -13.63 6.44
N LYS A 86 18.13 -12.33 6.52
CA LYS A 86 17.23 -11.62 5.60
C LYS A 86 17.65 -11.80 4.15
N LYS A 87 18.95 -11.61 3.87
CA LYS A 87 19.52 -11.80 2.52
C LYS A 87 19.32 -13.23 2.03
N ARG A 88 19.53 -14.23 2.89
CA ARG A 88 19.33 -15.64 2.56
C ARG A 88 17.86 -15.95 2.25
N GLN A 89 16.92 -15.41 3.02
CA GLN A 89 15.48 -15.59 2.78
C GLN A 89 15.07 -15.02 1.41
N VAL A 90 15.47 -13.79 1.11
CA VAL A 90 15.19 -13.13 -0.19
C VAL A 90 15.86 -13.89 -1.35
N SER A 91 17.13 -14.27 -1.18
CA SER A 91 17.87 -15.03 -2.20
C SER A 91 17.24 -16.39 -2.48
N LEU A 92 16.82 -17.12 -1.44
CA LEU A 92 16.19 -18.43 -1.59
C LEU A 92 14.85 -18.32 -2.31
N TYR A 93 14.06 -17.29 -1.98
CA TYR A 93 12.82 -16.99 -2.69
C TYR A 93 13.07 -16.73 -4.18
N ASN A 94 14.03 -15.86 -4.51
CA ASN A 94 14.39 -15.55 -5.90
C ASN A 94 14.88 -16.79 -6.64
N GLN A 95 15.77 -17.58 -6.05
CA GLN A 95 16.26 -18.83 -6.64
C GLN A 95 15.14 -19.84 -6.90
N MET A 96 14.21 -20.02 -5.96
CA MET A 96 13.05 -20.89 -6.17
C MET A 96 12.18 -20.43 -7.32
N ASN A 97 11.95 -19.12 -7.45
CA ASN A 97 11.16 -18.56 -8.54
C ASN A 97 11.87 -18.64 -9.89
N GLU A 98 13.19 -18.47 -9.94
CA GLU A 98 13.97 -18.70 -11.16
C GLU A 98 13.90 -20.16 -11.61
N GLN A 99 14.05 -21.10 -10.68
CA GLN A 99 13.92 -22.53 -11.01
C GLN A 99 12.53 -22.85 -11.54
N ARG A 100 11.47 -22.29 -10.93
CA ARG A 100 10.09 -22.45 -11.41
C ARG A 100 9.88 -21.87 -12.80
N LYS A 101 10.46 -20.69 -13.08
CA LYS A 101 10.46 -20.08 -14.41
C LYS A 101 11.12 -21.00 -15.44
N LEU A 102 12.28 -21.56 -15.12
CA LEU A 102 12.99 -22.50 -16.01
C LEU A 102 12.18 -23.78 -16.26
N SER A 103 11.53 -24.32 -15.23
CA SER A 103 10.67 -25.50 -15.35
C SER A 103 9.26 -25.20 -15.88
N ARG A 104 8.99 -23.98 -16.36
CA ARG A 104 7.66 -23.52 -16.84
C ARG A 104 6.53 -23.71 -15.81
N MET A 105 6.86 -23.68 -14.53
CA MET A 105 5.91 -23.68 -13.42
C MET A 105 5.55 -22.25 -13.04
N GLY A 106 4.34 -22.05 -12.50
CA GLY A 106 3.93 -20.77 -11.96
C GLY A 106 4.81 -20.32 -10.78
N TYR A 107 5.05 -19.01 -10.71
CA TYR A 107 5.78 -18.38 -9.60
C TYR A 107 5.02 -18.55 -8.28
N LEU A 108 5.77 -18.53 -7.18
CA LEU A 108 5.19 -18.47 -5.84
C LEU A 108 5.00 -17.02 -5.40
N PRO A 109 3.88 -16.69 -4.75
CA PRO A 109 3.73 -15.38 -4.14
C PRO A 109 4.72 -15.20 -2.97
N ALA A 110 5.35 -14.02 -2.87
CA ALA A 110 6.21 -13.68 -1.75
C ALA A 110 5.38 -13.54 -0.46
N THR A 111 5.86 -14.12 0.64
CA THR A 111 5.27 -13.88 1.96
C THR A 111 5.50 -12.43 2.38
N GLN A 112 4.64 -11.88 3.24
CA GLN A 112 4.73 -10.49 3.68
C GLN A 112 6.12 -10.16 4.27
N LYS A 113 6.68 -11.05 5.09
CA LYS A 113 8.02 -10.88 5.67
C LYS A 113 9.14 -10.83 4.62
N VAL A 114 9.06 -11.64 3.56
CA VAL A 114 10.06 -11.61 2.48
C VAL A 114 10.00 -10.28 1.71
N LYS A 115 8.81 -9.71 1.53
CA LYS A 115 8.64 -8.36 0.97
C LYS A 115 9.26 -7.30 1.88
N GLU A 116 8.99 -7.36 3.18
CA GLU A 116 9.60 -6.45 4.17
C GLU A 116 11.13 -6.55 4.14
N TYR A 117 11.69 -7.76 4.14
CA TYR A 117 13.15 -7.97 4.06
C TYR A 117 13.75 -7.46 2.75
N ALA A 118 13.05 -7.63 1.64
CA ALA A 118 13.49 -7.14 0.35
C ALA A 118 13.52 -5.60 0.29
N LEU A 119 12.49 -4.94 0.85
CA LEU A 119 12.44 -3.49 0.98
C LEU A 119 13.56 -2.96 1.88
N GLU A 120 13.80 -3.60 3.04
CA GLU A 120 14.88 -3.21 3.94
C GLU A 120 16.28 -3.39 3.33
N LEU A 121 16.48 -4.43 2.52
CA LEU A 121 17.76 -4.71 1.88
C LEU A 121 17.94 -3.99 0.54
N GLY A 122 16.87 -3.39 -0.02
CA GLY A 122 16.88 -2.80 -1.35
C GLY A 122 17.09 -3.82 -2.48
N VAL A 123 16.63 -5.06 -2.30
CA VAL A 123 16.79 -6.14 -3.28
C VAL A 123 15.48 -6.36 -4.03
N GLU A 124 15.54 -6.38 -5.36
CA GLU A 124 14.36 -6.66 -6.17
C GLU A 124 13.92 -8.12 -6.03
N LEU A 125 12.63 -8.31 -5.75
CA LEU A 125 12.01 -9.64 -5.73
C LEU A 125 11.60 -10.05 -7.13
N ILE A 126 11.81 -11.33 -7.45
CA ILE A 126 11.33 -11.90 -8.70
C ILE A 126 9.83 -12.16 -8.54
N GLU A 127 9.02 -11.25 -9.06
CA GLU A 127 7.56 -11.31 -8.99
C GLU A 127 6.95 -12.15 -10.12
N PRO A 128 5.80 -12.80 -9.88
CA PRO A 128 4.99 -13.42 -10.93
C PRO A 128 4.54 -12.36 -11.93
N TYR A 129 5.16 -12.32 -13.11
CA TYR A 129 4.82 -11.36 -14.17
C TYR A 129 4.47 -9.99 -13.59
N SER A 130 5.39 -9.36 -12.85
CA SER A 130 5.26 -7.92 -12.70
C SER A 130 5.22 -7.40 -14.13
N LEU A 131 4.11 -6.77 -14.49
CA LEU A 131 4.04 -6.06 -15.75
C LEU A 131 5.28 -5.18 -15.76
N LYS A 132 6.20 -5.45 -16.71
CA LYS A 132 7.44 -4.70 -16.86
C LYS A 132 7.07 -3.24 -16.72
N ASP A 133 7.89 -2.44 -16.02
CA ASP A 133 7.57 -1.04 -15.70
C ASP A 133 7.06 -0.20 -16.88
N GLU A 134 7.27 -0.65 -18.13
CA GLU A 134 6.60 -0.21 -19.35
C GLU A 134 5.06 -0.15 -19.26
N GLU A 135 4.38 -1.19 -18.76
CA GLU A 135 2.90 -1.18 -18.66
C GLU A 135 2.40 -0.35 -17.48
N LYS A 136 3.12 -0.33 -16.35
CA LYS A 136 2.83 0.63 -15.26
C LYS A 136 3.01 2.07 -15.74
N SER A 137 4.01 2.33 -16.56
CA SER A 137 4.23 3.65 -17.20
C SER A 137 3.15 3.97 -18.24
N ALA A 138 2.65 2.97 -18.98
CA ALA A 138 1.56 3.14 -19.92
C ALA A 138 0.23 3.43 -19.22
N ILE A 139 -0.03 2.79 -18.07
CA ILE A 139 -1.19 3.07 -17.23
C ILE A 139 -1.07 4.49 -16.65
N ALA A 140 0.10 4.88 -16.12
CA ALA A 140 0.32 6.24 -15.62
C ALA A 140 0.18 7.32 -16.71
N LYS A 141 0.68 7.06 -17.92
CA LYS A 141 0.48 7.94 -19.09
C LYS A 141 -0.99 8.03 -19.49
N SER A 142 -1.69 6.89 -19.54
CA SER A 142 -3.12 6.83 -19.83
C SER A 142 -3.98 7.56 -18.78
N THR A 143 -3.63 7.48 -17.50
CA THR A 143 -4.35 8.24 -16.46
C THR A 143 -4.15 9.75 -16.60
N VAL A 144 -2.92 10.18 -16.89
CA VAL A 144 -2.61 11.61 -17.14
C VAL A 144 -3.28 12.11 -18.42
N GLU A 145 -3.29 11.32 -19.48
CA GLU A 145 -3.98 11.65 -20.74
C GLU A 145 -5.50 11.78 -20.53
N ASN A 146 -6.10 10.92 -19.71
CA ASN A 146 -7.52 11.00 -19.35
C ASN A 146 -7.85 12.27 -18.56
N GLU A 147 -6.98 12.69 -17.64
CA GLU A 147 -7.16 13.94 -16.89
C GLU A 147 -7.04 15.17 -17.81
N VAL A 148 -6.07 15.17 -18.73
CA VAL A 148 -5.90 16.24 -19.73
C VAL A 148 -7.09 16.30 -20.69
N LEU A 149 -7.63 15.17 -21.11
CA LEU A 149 -8.82 15.11 -21.97
C LEU A 149 -10.08 15.63 -21.25
N LYS A 150 -10.25 15.31 -19.96
CA LYS A 150 -11.34 15.89 -19.14
C LYS A 150 -11.21 17.41 -19.04
N ALA A 151 -10.02 17.92 -18.77
CA ALA A 151 -9.79 19.37 -18.72
C ALA A 151 -10.07 20.06 -20.07
N LYS A 152 -9.73 19.41 -21.20
CA LYS A 152 -10.07 19.92 -22.53
C LYS A 152 -11.57 19.91 -22.80
N LEU A 153 -12.29 18.86 -22.38
CA LEU A 153 -13.75 18.81 -22.50
C LEU A 153 -14.42 19.91 -21.66
N GLU A 154 -13.98 20.12 -20.42
CA GLU A 154 -14.50 21.21 -19.58
C GLU A 154 -14.27 22.59 -20.20
N ASN A 155 -13.11 22.79 -20.85
CA ASN A 155 -12.83 24.05 -21.55
C ASN A 155 -13.69 24.21 -22.80
N GLN A 156 -13.91 23.14 -23.58
CA GLN A 156 -14.83 23.16 -24.72
C GLN A 156 -16.28 23.40 -24.30
N GLU A 157 -16.72 22.86 -23.16
CA GLU A 157 -18.04 23.13 -22.61
C GLU A 157 -18.22 24.60 -22.21
N LYS A 158 -17.18 25.21 -21.62
CA LYS A 158 -17.18 26.65 -21.31
C LYS A 158 -17.22 27.51 -22.57
N GLU A 159 -16.40 27.20 -23.57
CA GLU A 159 -16.41 27.91 -24.86
C GLU A 159 -17.76 27.76 -25.58
N MET A 160 -18.37 26.56 -25.57
CA MET A 160 -19.71 26.36 -26.14
C MET A 160 -20.79 27.09 -25.33
N ALA A 161 -20.68 27.16 -24.01
CA ALA A 161 -21.61 27.91 -23.17
C ALA A 161 -21.51 29.41 -23.44
N GLU A 162 -20.30 29.95 -23.58
CA GLU A 162 -20.04 31.35 -23.93
C GLU A 162 -20.52 31.67 -25.35
N MET A 163 -20.25 30.80 -26.33
CA MET A 163 -20.74 30.94 -27.70
C MET A 163 -22.27 30.90 -27.76
N LYS A 164 -22.90 30.00 -26.99
CA LYS A 164 -24.36 29.93 -26.88
C LYS A 164 -24.95 31.16 -26.17
N ALA A 165 -24.24 31.73 -25.20
CA ALA A 165 -24.64 32.98 -24.54
C ALA A 165 -24.52 34.18 -25.49
N MET A 166 -23.43 34.30 -26.25
CA MET A 166 -23.28 35.32 -27.29
C MET A 166 -24.33 35.17 -28.39
N MET A 167 -24.63 33.96 -28.83
CA MET A 167 -25.65 33.69 -29.83
C MET A 167 -27.06 34.03 -29.33
N LYS A 168 -27.36 33.77 -28.05
CA LYS A 168 -28.60 34.23 -27.41
C LYS A 168 -28.68 35.75 -27.35
N GLN A 169 -27.60 36.43 -26.94
CA GLN A 169 -27.54 37.89 -26.92
C GLN A 169 -27.71 38.49 -28.33
N PHE A 170 -27.17 37.84 -29.37
CA PHE A 170 -27.37 38.25 -30.75
C PHE A 170 -28.84 38.11 -31.18
N ILE A 171 -29.50 37.01 -30.83
CA ILE A 171 -30.93 36.78 -31.09
C ILE A 171 -31.81 37.76 -30.31
N GLU A 172 -31.47 38.09 -29.06
CA GLU A 172 -32.16 39.08 -28.24
C GLU A 172 -31.96 40.52 -28.78
N SER A 173 -30.76 40.85 -29.25
CA SER A 173 -30.48 42.15 -29.86
C SER A 173 -31.19 42.38 -31.21
N GLN A 174 -31.66 41.31 -31.87
CA GLN A 174 -32.52 41.41 -33.06
C GLN A 174 -34.01 41.58 -32.72
N LYS A 175 -34.42 41.55 -31.45
CA LYS A 175 -35.80 41.83 -31.02
C LYS A 175 -35.90 43.16 -30.26
N ILE A 176 -36.01 44.25 -31.01
CA ILE A 176 -36.38 45.61 -30.57
C ILE A 176 -37.38 46.14 -31.65
N PRO A 177 -38.46 46.85 -31.30
CA PRO A 177 -39.81 46.31 -31.16
C PRO A 177 -40.78 46.88 -32.23
N SER A 178 -41.95 46.28 -32.40
CA SER A 178 -43.08 46.94 -33.07
C SER A 178 -44.24 47.07 -32.08
N ASP A 179 -44.15 48.08 -31.21
CA ASP A 179 -45.31 48.81 -30.69
C ASP A 179 -45.90 49.60 -31.88
N THR A 180 -47.20 49.79 -32.11
CA THR A 180 -48.35 49.89 -31.20
C THR A 180 -49.62 50.00 -32.08
N ASP A 181 -50.74 49.55 -31.53
CA ASP A 181 -52.13 50.02 -31.76
C ASP A 181 -52.76 49.92 -33.16
N ASP A 182 -53.80 49.08 -33.33
CA ASP A 182 -55.16 49.57 -33.11
C ASP A 182 -56.23 48.45 -33.11
N LYS A 183 -57.36 48.79 -32.47
CA LYS A 183 -58.44 47.96 -31.90
C LYS A 183 -59.19 46.94 -32.78
N PRO A 184 -59.90 45.98 -32.14
CA PRO A 184 -60.82 45.06 -32.79
C PRO A 184 -62.20 45.72 -33.03
N GLU A 185 -62.61 45.89 -34.29
CA GLU A 185 -64.00 46.22 -34.65
C GLU A 185 -64.77 45.01 -35.17
N ARG A 186 -65.92 44.79 -34.54
CA ARG A 186 -66.89 43.72 -34.82
C ARG A 186 -67.47 43.81 -36.24
N PRO A 187 -67.88 42.68 -36.83
CA PRO A 187 -68.53 42.65 -38.12
C PRO A 187 -69.94 43.24 -38.03
N LYS A 188 -70.26 44.18 -38.93
CA LYS A 188 -71.63 44.54 -39.29
C LYS A 188 -71.79 44.32 -40.79
N GLU A 189 -72.33 43.16 -41.14
CA GLU A 189 -73.05 43.02 -42.40
C GLU A 189 -74.19 44.03 -42.43
N ARG A 190 -74.32 44.78 -43.53
CA ARG A 190 -75.63 44.98 -44.17
C ARG A 190 -75.49 45.03 -45.69
N PRO A 191 -76.54 44.57 -46.40
CA PRO A 191 -76.41 44.03 -47.74
C PRO A 191 -76.80 45.04 -48.82
N ASN A 192 -76.65 44.56 -50.06
CA ASN A 192 -77.45 44.93 -51.23
C ASN A 192 -76.92 46.24 -51.86
N TRP A 193 -76.85 46.48 -53.18
CA TRP A 193 -77.65 46.13 -54.35
C TRP A 193 -76.81 46.67 -55.53
N LYS A 194 -76.59 45.98 -56.65
CA LYS A 194 -77.30 46.12 -57.95
C LYS A 194 -76.45 45.34 -58.98
N LYS A 195 -76.99 44.34 -59.66
CA LYS A 195 -77.77 44.42 -60.91
C LYS A 195 -76.99 45.06 -62.06
N THR A 196 -76.50 44.19 -62.94
CA THR A 196 -76.76 44.22 -64.39
C THR A 196 -76.74 42.79 -64.89
#